data_AF-A0A202DRJ9-F1
#
_entry.id   AF-A0A202DRJ9-F1
#
_cell.length_a   1.000
_cell.length_b   1.000
_cell.length_c   1.000
_cell.angle_alpha   90.00
_cell.angle_beta   90.00
_cell.angle_gamma   90.00
#
_symmetry.space_group_name_H-M   'P 1'
#
loop_
_entity.id
_entity.type
_entity.pdbx_description
1 polymer ?
#
loop_
_entity_poly.entity_id
_entity_poly.type
_entity_poly.pdbx_seq_one_letter_code
_entity_poly.pdbx_strand_id
1 'polypeptide(L)'
;VLGMHFLATEYTTTFGGRIDTLAVDYTGAPVIIEYKRNKNDNVINQGLSYLRWLQAQKIEFFEMLLIKSLGSSLADTITIDWKNPRVICIAESYSKFDIDTVEVIPMRIELFKYRYYENGIFSLEPLAVSEQKSKFSREGAIEKPTVDTTVDDLLNKGSESIKIIFEELRSKIFELDENITEKATSLYIASLVSG
;
A
#
# COMPACT_ATOMS: atom_id res chain seq x y z
N VAL A 1 -7.51 7.69 -5.23
CA VAL A 1 -8.04 6.43 -4.65
C VAL A 1 -6.91 5.49 -4.23
N LEU A 2 -5.91 5.16 -5.07
CA LEU A 2 -4.77 4.31 -4.62
C LEU A 2 -3.36 4.94 -4.75
N GLY A 3 -3.22 6.12 -5.38
CA GLY A 3 -1.94 6.86 -5.40
C GLY A 3 -0.81 6.14 -6.15
N MET A 4 -1.06 5.68 -7.37
CA MET A 4 -0.13 4.87 -8.16
C MET A 4 -0.29 5.12 -9.66
N HIS A 5 0.75 4.80 -10.44
CA HIS A 5 0.72 4.78 -11.89
C HIS A 5 0.47 3.35 -12.39
N PHE A 6 -0.56 3.18 -13.21
CA PHE A 6 -0.87 1.91 -13.86
C PHE A 6 0.07 1.67 -15.04
N LEU A 7 0.65 0.48 -15.12
CA LEU A 7 1.66 0.13 -16.13
C LEU A 7 1.14 -0.86 -17.15
N ALA A 8 0.42 -1.88 -16.70
CA ALA A 8 -0.17 -2.90 -17.56
C ALA A 8 -1.43 -3.50 -16.92
N THR A 9 -2.33 -3.97 -17.77
CA THR A 9 -3.46 -4.81 -17.39
C THR A 9 -3.34 -6.13 -18.12
N GLU A 10 -3.87 -7.21 -17.53
CA GLU A 10 -3.92 -8.53 -18.16
C GLU A 10 -2.52 -9.01 -18.59
N TYR A 11 -1.51 -8.76 -17.76
CA TYR A 11 -0.10 -9.00 -18.07
C TYR A 11 0.24 -10.49 -17.95
N THR A 12 0.62 -11.13 -19.06
CA THR A 12 0.94 -12.57 -19.09
C THR A 12 2.33 -12.84 -18.51
N THR A 13 2.44 -13.77 -17.56
CA THR A 13 3.72 -14.12 -16.93
C THR A 13 4.41 -15.30 -17.62
N THR A 14 5.72 -15.42 -17.43
CA THR A 14 6.50 -16.56 -17.92
C THR A 14 6.32 -17.82 -17.07
N PHE A 15 5.80 -17.69 -15.84
CA PHE A 15 5.47 -18.83 -14.97
C PHE A 15 4.06 -19.39 -15.26
N GLY A 16 3.38 -18.84 -16.27
CA GLY A 16 1.97 -19.11 -16.54
C GLY A 16 1.05 -18.21 -15.72
N GLY A 17 -0.18 -18.08 -16.19
CA GLY A 17 -1.15 -17.14 -15.62
C GLY A 17 -0.94 -15.70 -16.08
N ARG A 18 -1.75 -14.82 -15.53
CA ARG A 18 -1.91 -13.44 -15.97
C ARG A 18 -2.22 -12.55 -14.78
N ILE A 19 -1.43 -11.50 -14.63
CA ILE A 19 -1.61 -10.49 -13.59
C ILE A 19 -2.71 -9.54 -14.06
N ASP A 20 -3.72 -9.32 -13.24
CA ASP A 20 -4.84 -8.46 -13.63
C ASP A 20 -4.36 -7.02 -13.84
N THR A 21 -3.49 -6.52 -12.96
CA THR A 21 -2.90 -5.19 -13.06
C THR A 21 -1.50 -5.11 -12.44
N LEU A 22 -0.57 -4.52 -13.19
CA LEU A 22 0.74 -4.07 -12.71
C LEU A 22 0.75 -2.55 -12.60
N ALA A 23 1.27 -2.03 -11.50
CA ALA A 23 1.39 -0.62 -11.21
C ALA A 23 2.72 -0.29 -10.48
N VAL A 24 3.01 1.00 -10.31
CA VAL A 24 4.04 1.50 -9.40
C VAL A 24 3.42 2.53 -8.45
N ASP A 25 3.62 2.41 -7.15
CA ASP A 25 3.10 3.38 -6.20
C ASP A 25 3.97 4.65 -6.10
N TYR A 26 3.49 5.64 -5.36
CA TYR A 26 4.19 6.91 -5.15
C TYR A 26 5.56 6.78 -4.45
N THR A 27 5.86 5.62 -3.83
CA THR A 27 7.18 5.34 -3.24
C THR A 27 8.13 4.66 -4.22
N GLY A 28 7.66 4.36 -5.44
CA GLY A 28 8.41 3.63 -6.45
C GLY A 28 8.34 2.11 -6.30
N ALA A 29 7.51 1.59 -5.38
CA ALA A 29 7.36 0.16 -5.20
C ALA A 29 6.52 -0.45 -6.34
N PRO A 30 6.96 -1.56 -6.95
CA PRO A 30 6.12 -2.34 -7.85
C PRO A 30 4.87 -2.86 -7.12
N VAL A 31 3.71 -2.71 -7.75
CA VAL A 31 2.42 -3.12 -7.20
C VAL A 31 1.75 -4.12 -8.13
N ILE A 32 1.37 -5.26 -7.57
CA ILE A 32 0.50 -6.25 -8.20
C ILE A 32 -0.90 -6.06 -7.62
N ILE A 33 -1.92 -5.92 -8.48
CA ILE A 33 -3.31 -5.84 -8.05
C ILE A 33 -4.08 -6.99 -8.68
N GLU A 34 -4.75 -7.78 -7.85
CA GLU A 34 -5.55 -8.94 -8.24
C GLU A 34 -7.00 -8.79 -7.78
N TYR A 35 -7.95 -9.10 -8.66
CA TYR A 35 -9.38 -8.92 -8.39
C TYR A 35 -10.11 -10.25 -8.36
N LYS A 36 -11.04 -10.39 -7.41
CA LYS A 36 -11.89 -11.58 -7.27
C LYS A 36 -13.35 -11.24 -7.51
N ARG A 37 -13.95 -11.85 -8.53
CA ARG A 37 -15.40 -11.74 -8.79
C ARG A 37 -16.20 -12.80 -8.05
N ASN A 38 -15.66 -14.01 -7.84
CA ASN A 38 -16.40 -15.12 -7.25
C ASN A 38 -15.74 -15.59 -5.95
N LYS A 39 -16.52 -16.04 -4.95
CA LYS A 39 -16.01 -16.48 -3.63
C LYS A 39 -15.00 -17.63 -3.64
N ASN A 40 -14.89 -18.39 -4.72
CA ASN A 40 -14.03 -19.58 -4.79
C ASN A 40 -12.59 -19.31 -5.28
N ASP A 41 -12.31 -18.14 -5.87
CA ASP A 41 -10.98 -17.87 -6.43
C ASP A 41 -9.95 -17.55 -5.33
N ASN A 42 -8.74 -18.11 -5.41
CA ASN A 42 -7.71 -17.84 -4.40
C ASN A 42 -6.83 -16.65 -4.83
N VAL A 43 -7.40 -15.45 -4.70
CA VAL A 43 -6.77 -14.18 -5.11
C VAL A 43 -5.45 -13.91 -4.38
N ILE A 44 -5.33 -14.33 -3.11
CA ILE A 44 -4.11 -14.17 -2.33
C ILE A 44 -3.00 -15.07 -2.89
N ASN A 45 -3.31 -16.34 -3.17
CA ASN A 45 -2.33 -17.26 -3.75
C ASN A 45 -1.90 -16.83 -5.17
N GLN A 46 -2.81 -16.26 -5.97
CA GLN A 46 -2.46 -15.67 -7.26
C GLN A 46 -1.51 -14.49 -7.07
N GLY A 47 -1.85 -13.53 -6.21
CA GLY A 47 -0.98 -12.40 -5.88
C GLY A 47 0.40 -12.84 -5.39
N LEU A 48 0.49 -13.86 -4.54
CA LEU A 48 1.76 -14.44 -4.07
C LEU A 48 2.55 -15.13 -5.19
N SER A 49 1.87 -15.86 -6.08
CA SER A 49 2.51 -16.49 -7.24
C SER A 49 3.12 -15.43 -8.17
N TYR A 50 2.39 -14.35 -8.42
CA TYR A 50 2.86 -13.26 -9.26
C TYR A 50 3.93 -12.41 -8.58
N LEU A 51 3.89 -12.27 -7.26
CA LEU A 51 4.97 -11.66 -6.50
C LEU A 51 6.27 -12.44 -6.67
N ARG A 52 6.22 -13.77 -6.59
CA ARG A 52 7.38 -14.64 -6.86
C ARG A 52 7.88 -14.48 -8.29
N TRP A 53 6.97 -14.42 -9.27
CA TRP A 53 7.35 -14.16 -10.66
C TRP A 53 8.06 -12.82 -10.82
N LEU A 54 7.55 -11.75 -10.20
CA LEU A 54 8.13 -10.42 -10.24
C LEU A 54 9.53 -10.41 -9.60
N GLN A 55 9.70 -11.06 -8.45
CA GLN A 55 10.99 -11.20 -7.77
C GLN A 55 12.03 -11.99 -8.58
N ALA A 56 11.58 -12.87 -9.49
CA ALA A 56 12.46 -13.58 -10.41
C ALA A 56 12.89 -12.72 -11.62
N GLN A 57 12.25 -11.56 -11.84
CA GLN A 57 12.66 -10.61 -12.87
C GLN A 57 13.84 -9.77 -12.40
N LYS A 58 14.55 -9.18 -13.36
CA LYS A 58 15.53 -8.15 -13.08
C LYS A 58 14.86 -6.77 -13.03
N ILE A 59 15.48 -5.82 -12.35
CA ILE A 59 14.93 -4.46 -12.22
C ILE A 59 14.78 -3.77 -13.60
N GLU A 60 15.67 -4.05 -14.55
CA GLU A 60 15.66 -3.47 -15.89
C GLU A 60 14.39 -3.83 -16.68
N PHE A 61 13.78 -4.99 -16.38
CA PHE A 61 12.48 -5.34 -16.96
C PHE A 61 11.41 -4.32 -16.56
N PHE A 62 11.40 -3.93 -15.28
CA PHE A 62 10.40 -3.00 -14.76
C PHE A 62 10.68 -1.55 -15.17
N GLU A 63 11.96 -1.16 -15.25
CA GLU A 63 12.37 0.12 -15.85
C GLU A 63 11.88 0.26 -17.28
N MET A 64 12.07 -0.79 -18.10
CA MET A 64 11.54 -0.82 -19.47
C MET A 64 10.01 -0.76 -19.51
N LEU A 65 9.33 -1.40 -18.54
CA LEU A 65 7.88 -1.35 -18.45
C LEU A 65 7.38 0.06 -18.10
N LEU A 66 8.05 0.76 -17.17
CA LEU A 66 7.77 2.17 -16.84
C LEU A 66 7.93 3.06 -18.06
N ILE A 67 9.06 2.97 -18.76
CA ILE A 67 9.32 3.81 -19.95
C ILE A 67 8.26 3.56 -21.03
N LYS A 68 7.88 2.30 -21.27
CA LYS A 68 6.88 1.94 -22.28
C LYS A 68 5.47 2.44 -21.95
N SER A 69 5.10 2.46 -20.67
CA SER A 69 3.74 2.80 -20.22
C SER A 69 3.57 4.29 -19.90
N LEU A 70 4.60 4.93 -19.34
CA LEU A 70 4.56 6.31 -18.85
C LEU A 70 5.37 7.29 -19.71
N GLY A 71 6.23 6.78 -20.59
CA GLY A 71 7.21 7.58 -21.34
C GLY A 71 8.47 7.89 -20.53
N SER A 72 9.58 8.14 -21.21
CA SER A 72 10.89 8.35 -20.57
C SER A 72 10.90 9.49 -19.55
N SER A 73 10.29 10.64 -19.89
CA SER A 73 10.31 11.82 -19.01
C SER A 73 9.70 11.58 -17.63
N LEU A 74 8.59 10.84 -17.55
CA LEU A 74 7.95 10.52 -16.27
C LEU A 74 8.65 9.34 -15.59
N ALA A 75 9.06 8.32 -16.35
CA ALA A 75 9.78 7.16 -15.81
C ALA A 75 11.08 7.57 -15.10
N ASP A 76 11.84 8.53 -15.65
CA ASP A 76 13.09 9.02 -15.08
C ASP A 76 12.90 9.73 -13.72
N THR A 77 11.69 10.19 -13.41
CA THR A 77 11.37 10.80 -12.10
C THR A 77 11.07 9.77 -11.01
N ILE A 78 10.82 8.51 -11.38
CA ILE A 78 10.41 7.45 -10.47
C ILE A 78 11.64 6.62 -10.08
N THR A 79 12.05 6.72 -8.81
CA THR A 79 13.09 5.83 -8.27
C THR A 79 12.44 4.52 -7.84
N ILE A 80 12.77 3.41 -8.51
CA ILE A 80 12.15 2.10 -8.23
C ILE A 80 12.62 1.54 -6.88
N ASP A 81 11.67 1.25 -5.99
CA ASP A 81 11.91 0.47 -4.77
C ASP A 81 11.66 -1.03 -5.03
N TRP A 82 12.62 -1.67 -5.69
CA TRP A 82 12.54 -3.08 -6.07
C TRP A 82 12.49 -4.05 -4.87
N LYS A 83 12.90 -3.59 -3.68
CA LYS A 83 13.01 -4.44 -2.49
C LYS A 83 11.70 -4.56 -1.73
N ASN A 84 10.77 -3.64 -1.92
CA ASN A 84 9.51 -3.60 -1.19
C ASN A 84 8.28 -3.69 -2.10
N PRO A 85 8.17 -4.74 -2.95
CA PRO A 85 6.99 -4.93 -3.78
C PRO A 85 5.73 -5.12 -2.92
N ARG A 86 4.60 -4.66 -3.46
CA ARG A 86 3.30 -4.65 -2.79
C ARG A 86 2.31 -5.51 -3.56
N VAL A 87 1.49 -6.27 -2.85
CA VAL A 87 0.36 -7.00 -3.42
C VAL A 87 -0.93 -6.43 -2.86
N ILE A 88 -1.87 -6.09 -3.74
CA ILE A 88 -3.21 -5.63 -3.36
C ILE A 88 -4.20 -6.65 -3.88
N CYS A 89 -4.95 -7.27 -2.98
CA CYS A 89 -6.04 -8.16 -3.34
C CYS A 89 -7.35 -7.39 -3.15
N ILE A 90 -8.25 -7.45 -4.14
CA ILE A 90 -9.56 -6.80 -4.09
C ILE A 90 -10.65 -7.87 -4.27
N ALA A 91 -11.52 -8.04 -3.27
CA ALA A 91 -12.57 -9.06 -3.29
C ALA A 91 -13.87 -8.58 -2.62
N GLU A 92 -15.00 -9.24 -2.90
CA GLU A 92 -16.27 -8.97 -2.20
C GLU A 92 -16.22 -9.43 -0.74
N SER A 93 -15.46 -10.50 -0.46
CA SER A 93 -15.32 -11.08 0.87
C SER A 93 -14.08 -11.97 0.96
N TYR A 94 -13.52 -12.09 2.16
CA TYR A 94 -12.43 -13.00 2.50
C TYR A 94 -12.90 -13.99 3.57
N SER A 95 -12.37 -15.20 3.52
CA SER A 95 -12.54 -16.17 4.60
C SER A 95 -11.66 -15.80 5.79
N LYS A 96 -11.96 -16.37 6.96
CA LYS A 96 -11.06 -16.23 8.13
C LYS A 96 -9.65 -16.75 7.82
N PHE A 97 -9.56 -17.87 7.09
CA PHE A 97 -8.29 -18.44 6.67
C PHE A 97 -7.47 -17.47 5.80
N ASP A 98 -8.12 -16.73 4.90
CA ASP A 98 -7.45 -15.73 4.06
C ASP A 98 -6.83 -14.61 4.91
N ILE A 99 -7.58 -14.11 5.90
CA ILE A 99 -7.13 -13.06 6.82
C ILE A 99 -5.98 -13.57 7.67
N ASP A 100 -6.15 -14.73 8.33
CA ASP A 100 -5.13 -15.37 9.16
C ASP A 100 -3.84 -15.64 8.33
N THR A 101 -3.98 -16.00 7.05
CA THR A 101 -2.85 -16.23 6.14
C THR A 101 -2.05 -14.95 5.89
N VAL A 102 -2.71 -13.82 5.64
CA VAL A 102 -2.01 -12.54 5.41
C VAL A 102 -1.28 -12.08 6.66
N GLU A 103 -1.85 -12.29 7.86
CA GLU A 103 -1.23 -11.87 9.12
C GLU A 103 0.08 -12.59 9.42
N VAL A 104 0.31 -13.80 8.90
CA VAL A 104 1.52 -14.60 9.15
C VAL A 104 2.56 -14.53 8.03
N ILE A 105 2.20 -14.01 6.87
CA ILE A 105 3.12 -13.88 5.73
C ILE A 105 3.92 -12.59 5.88
N PRO A 106 5.27 -12.64 5.87
CA PRO A 106 6.10 -11.45 6.07
C PRO A 106 6.24 -10.60 4.79
N MET A 107 5.15 -10.45 4.02
CA MET A 107 5.09 -9.70 2.76
C MET A 107 4.06 -8.58 2.86
N ARG A 108 4.25 -7.49 2.09
CA ARG A 108 3.32 -6.36 2.07
C ARG A 108 2.09 -6.70 1.21
N ILE A 109 1.10 -7.32 1.84
CA ILE A 109 -0.19 -7.67 1.23
C ILE A 109 -1.29 -6.83 1.85
N GLU A 110 -2.08 -6.19 1.00
CA GLU A 110 -3.22 -5.39 1.42
C GLU A 110 -4.50 -5.98 0.86
N LEU A 111 -5.50 -6.10 1.72
CA LEU A 111 -6.81 -6.63 1.37
C LEU A 111 -7.81 -5.48 1.30
N PHE A 112 -8.53 -5.39 0.20
CA PHE A 112 -9.62 -4.44 0.03
C PHE A 112 -10.92 -5.18 -0.25
N LYS A 113 -11.95 -4.80 0.49
CA LYS A 113 -13.31 -5.27 0.27
C LYS A 113 -14.04 -4.30 -0.63
N TYR A 114 -14.59 -4.79 -1.73
CA TYR A 114 -15.55 -4.00 -2.51
C TYR A 114 -16.99 -4.36 -2.16
N ARG A 115 -17.89 -3.37 -2.25
CA ARG A 115 -19.35 -3.59 -2.21
C ARG A 115 -20.03 -2.76 -3.27
N TYR A 116 -21.01 -3.37 -3.94
CA TYR A 116 -21.99 -2.65 -4.75
C TYR A 116 -23.26 -2.49 -3.92
N TYR A 117 -23.70 -1.25 -3.74
CA TYR A 117 -25.00 -0.93 -3.16
C TYR A 117 -26.02 -0.67 -4.25
N GLU A 118 -27.29 -0.65 -3.87
CA GLU A 118 -28.37 -0.16 -4.72
C GLU A 118 -28.05 1.28 -5.20
N ASN A 119 -28.54 1.64 -6.39
CA ASN A 119 -28.27 2.91 -7.08
C ASN A 119 -26.86 3.07 -7.68
N GLY A 120 -26.10 1.98 -7.82
CA GLY A 120 -24.80 2.01 -8.51
C GLY A 120 -23.66 2.61 -7.67
N ILE A 121 -23.85 2.71 -6.35
CA ILE A 121 -22.79 3.14 -5.43
C ILE A 121 -21.80 1.99 -5.25
N PHE A 122 -20.52 2.28 -5.41
CA PHE A 122 -19.40 1.37 -5.21
C PHE A 122 -18.55 1.84 -4.03
N SER A 123 -18.32 0.95 -3.05
CA SER A 123 -17.36 1.16 -1.97
C SER A 123 -16.16 0.24 -2.14
N LEU A 124 -14.98 0.75 -1.77
CA LEU A 124 -13.73 0.00 -1.68
C LEU A 124 -13.08 0.33 -0.34
N GLU A 125 -13.15 -0.61 0.60
CA GLU A 125 -12.71 -0.44 1.98
C GLU A 125 -11.47 -1.30 2.25
N PRO A 126 -10.38 -0.75 2.80
CA PRO A 126 -9.28 -1.58 3.27
C PRO A 126 -9.76 -2.43 4.46
N LEU A 127 -9.37 -3.70 4.48
CA LEU A 127 -9.48 -4.51 5.68
C LEU A 127 -8.28 -4.18 6.57
N ALA A 128 -8.55 -3.81 7.82
CA ALA A 128 -7.52 -3.62 8.82
C ALA A 128 -6.86 -4.98 9.10
N VAL A 129 -5.79 -5.28 8.37
CA VAL A 129 -4.88 -6.37 8.70
C VAL A 129 -3.79 -5.77 9.57
N SER A 130 -3.52 -6.37 10.72
CA SER A 130 -2.51 -5.89 11.65
C SER A 130 -1.18 -5.69 10.91
N GLU A 131 -0.66 -4.46 10.88
CA GLU A 131 0.65 -4.16 10.30
C GLU A 131 1.74 -4.88 11.11
N GLN A 132 2.03 -6.13 10.76
CA GLN A 132 3.24 -6.77 11.25
C GLN A 132 4.42 -6.09 10.57
N LYS A 133 5.14 -5.25 11.35
CA LYS A 133 6.50 -4.81 11.02
C LYS A 133 7.29 -6.05 10.60
N SER A 134 7.60 -6.15 9.31
CA SER A 134 8.45 -7.19 8.76
C SER A 134 9.75 -7.24 9.57
N LYS A 135 9.86 -8.22 10.46
CA LYS A 135 11.13 -8.58 11.10
C LYS A 135 11.96 -9.35 10.07
N PHE A 136 12.44 -8.63 9.05
CA PHE A 136 13.74 -9.00 8.49
C PHE A 136 14.75 -8.68 9.59
N SER A 137 15.14 -9.70 10.35
CA SER A 137 16.27 -9.65 11.25
C SER A 137 17.50 -9.25 10.43
N ARG A 138 17.84 -7.96 10.48
CA ARG A 138 19.21 -7.50 10.27
C ARG A 138 20.01 -8.02 11.45
N GLU A 139 20.56 -9.22 11.34
CA GLU A 139 21.72 -9.57 12.13
C GLU A 139 22.82 -8.56 11.78
N GLY A 140 23.08 -7.63 12.71
CA GLY A 140 24.21 -6.70 12.61
C GLY A 140 23.91 -5.20 12.43
N ALA A 141 22.74 -4.69 12.85
CA ALA A 141 22.55 -3.25 12.96
C ALA A 141 22.32 -2.84 14.42
N ILE A 142 23.33 -2.15 14.98
CA ILE A 142 23.30 -1.50 16.29
C ILE A 142 21.98 -0.75 16.44
N GLU A 143 21.15 -1.15 17.41
CA GLU A 143 19.93 -0.46 17.80
C GLU A 143 20.29 0.97 18.22
N LYS A 144 20.03 1.94 17.34
CA LYS A 144 19.86 3.32 17.78
C LYS A 144 18.48 3.43 18.43
N PRO A 145 18.36 4.13 19.56
CA PRO A 145 17.09 4.28 20.26
C PRO A 145 16.07 4.89 19.30
N THR A 146 14.91 4.26 19.20
CA THR A 146 13.73 4.81 18.53
C THR A 146 13.29 6.02 19.33
N VAL A 147 13.58 7.22 18.81
CA VAL A 147 13.04 8.46 19.35
C VAL A 147 11.56 8.47 18.95
N ASP A 148 10.67 8.29 19.93
CA ASP A 148 9.23 8.49 19.73
C ASP A 148 9.03 9.92 19.23
N THR A 149 8.73 10.05 17.93
CA THR A 149 8.51 11.35 17.28
C THR A 149 7.11 11.81 17.63
N THR A 150 7.01 12.99 18.22
CA THR A 150 5.73 13.61 18.58
C THR A 150 5.18 14.46 17.43
N VAL A 151 3.90 14.84 17.52
CA VAL A 151 3.28 15.82 16.61
C VAL A 151 4.07 17.14 16.64
N ASP A 152 4.47 17.59 17.83
CA ASP A 152 5.23 18.81 18.03
C ASP A 152 6.61 18.76 17.36
N ASP A 153 7.27 17.60 17.34
CA ASP A 153 8.56 17.43 16.66
C ASP A 153 8.47 17.62 15.15
N LEU A 154 7.34 17.23 14.54
CA LEU A 154 7.09 17.44 13.12
C LEU A 154 6.65 18.89 12.83
N LEU A 155 5.82 19.47 13.70
CA LEU A 155 5.37 20.86 13.54
C LEU A 155 6.51 21.87 13.70
N ASN A 156 7.49 21.58 14.56
CA ASN A 156 8.66 22.43 14.73
C ASN A 156 9.58 22.49 13.51
N LYS A 157 9.42 21.59 12.54
CA LYS A 157 10.11 21.67 11.23
C LYS A 157 9.43 22.64 10.25
N GLY A 158 8.17 22.99 10.50
CA GLY A 158 7.39 23.91 9.67
C GLY A 158 7.55 25.38 10.06
N SER A 159 7.21 26.28 9.13
CA SER A 159 7.09 27.71 9.43
C SER A 159 5.85 27.99 10.30
N GLU A 160 5.81 29.16 10.92
CA GLU A 160 4.68 29.58 11.77
C GLU A 160 3.33 29.53 11.03
N SER A 161 3.32 29.90 9.75
CA SER A 161 2.12 29.80 8.89
C SER A 161 1.62 28.36 8.72
N ILE A 162 2.52 27.37 8.67
CA ILE A 162 2.16 25.95 8.54
C ILE A 162 1.56 25.45 9.86
N LYS A 163 2.12 25.88 10.99
CA LYS A 163 1.59 25.52 12.32
C LYS A 163 0.15 26.01 12.49
N ILE A 164 -0.13 27.26 12.10
CA ILE A 164 -1.48 27.84 12.18
C ILE A 164 -2.47 27.05 11.31
N ILE A 165 -2.14 26.82 10.03
CA ILE A 165 -3.01 26.06 9.11
C ILE A 165 -3.23 24.63 9.62
N PHE A 166 -2.19 24.00 10.16
CA PHE A 166 -2.28 22.67 10.71
C PHE A 166 -3.21 22.60 11.92
N GLU A 167 -3.10 23.53 12.88
CA GLU A 167 -3.99 23.55 14.05
C GLU A 167 -5.44 23.83 13.66
N GLU A 168 -5.71 24.70 12.67
CA GLU A 168 -7.05 24.91 12.14
C GLU A 168 -7.64 23.63 11.51
N LEU A 169 -6.83 22.91 10.73
CA LEU A 169 -7.23 21.65 10.12
C LEU A 169 -7.47 20.58 11.20
N ARG A 170 -6.58 20.48 12.18
CA ARG A 170 -6.64 19.54 13.30
C ARG A 170 -7.93 19.73 14.09
N SER A 171 -8.26 20.97 14.48
CA SER A 171 -9.51 21.28 15.18
C SER A 171 -10.74 20.79 14.40
N LYS A 172 -10.79 21.08 13.09
CA LYS A 172 -11.90 20.63 12.23
C LYS A 172 -12.00 19.12 12.12
N ILE A 173 -10.87 18.41 12.10
CA ILE A 173 -10.84 16.95 12.06
C ILE A 173 -11.44 16.38 13.36
N PHE A 174 -11.02 16.87 14.53
CA PHE A 174 -11.55 16.40 15.81
C PHE A 174 -13.01 16.79 16.08
N GLU A 175 -13.53 17.83 15.40
CA GLU A 175 -14.95 18.16 15.43
C GLU A 175 -15.83 17.14 14.69
N LEU A 176 -15.26 16.33 13.78
CA LEU A 176 -16.03 15.37 12.99
C LEU A 176 -16.45 14.14 13.78
N ASP A 177 -15.58 13.63 14.65
CA ASP A 177 -15.80 12.39 15.40
C ASP A 177 -14.90 12.33 16.65
N GLU A 178 -15.50 12.01 17.80
CA GLU A 178 -14.79 11.86 19.09
C GLU A 178 -13.86 10.64 19.13
N ASN A 179 -14.01 9.68 18.22
CA ASN A 179 -13.19 8.47 18.11
C ASN A 179 -11.93 8.66 17.25
N ILE A 180 -11.67 9.88 16.78
CA ILE A 180 -10.45 10.20 16.07
C ILE A 180 -9.26 10.22 17.04
N THR A 181 -8.19 9.53 16.66
CA THR A 181 -6.91 9.52 17.38
C THR A 181 -5.79 9.96 16.45
N GLU A 182 -4.72 10.53 17.00
CA GLU A 182 -3.55 10.93 16.23
C GLU A 182 -2.34 10.05 16.48
N LYS A 183 -1.62 9.75 15.40
CA LYS A 183 -0.36 9.02 15.45
C LYS A 183 0.69 9.76 14.63
N ALA A 184 1.74 10.21 15.32
CA ALA A 184 2.92 10.76 14.67
C ALA A 184 3.90 9.65 14.29
N THR A 185 4.50 9.79 13.10
CA THR A 185 5.62 8.97 12.62
C THR A 185 6.86 9.85 12.48
N SER A 186 7.98 9.31 12.02
CA SER A 186 9.17 10.13 11.74
C SER A 186 9.00 11.12 10.58
N LEU A 187 7.96 10.95 9.74
CA LEU A 187 7.77 11.72 8.50
C LEU A 187 6.42 12.45 8.42
N TYR A 188 5.36 11.94 9.04
CA TYR A 188 4.00 12.49 8.91
C TYR A 188 3.15 12.24 10.17
N ILE A 189 2.05 12.98 10.28
CA ILE A 189 1.00 12.82 11.30
C ILE A 189 -0.23 12.21 10.62
N ALA A 190 -0.81 11.17 11.21
CA ALA A 190 -2.04 10.56 10.76
C ALA A 190 -3.16 10.72 11.79
N SER A 191 -4.36 11.09 11.32
CA SER A 191 -5.60 11.03 12.08
C SER A 191 -6.34 9.74 11.72
N LEU A 192 -6.61 8.91 12.73
CA LEU A 192 -7.18 7.56 12.59
C LEU A 192 -8.54 7.53 13.28
N VAL A 193 -9.59 7.14 12.55
CA VAL A 193 -10.91 6.86 13.14
C VAL A 193 -10.89 5.42 13.66
N SER A 194 -11.15 5.23 14.94
CA SER A 194 -11.35 3.90 15.53
C SER A 194 -12.84 3.56 15.47
N GLY A 195 -13.20 2.52 14.70
CA GLY A 195 -14.57 2.00 14.61
C GLY A 195 -14.81 0.75 15.44
#